data_AF-X1T959-F1
#
_entry.id   AF-X1T959-F1
#
_cell.length_a   1.000
_cell.length_b   1.000
_cell.length_c   1.000
_cell.angle_alpha   90.00
_cell.angle_beta   90.00
_cell.angle_gamma   90.00
#
_symmetry.space_group_name_H-M   'P 1'
#
loop_
_entity.id
_entity.type
_entity.pdbx_description
1 polymer ?
#
loop_
_entity_poly.entity_id
_entity_poly.type
_entity_poly.pdbx_seq_one_letter_code
_entity_poly.pdbx_strand_id
1 'polypeptide(L)'
;TRYPEDIAILIRGIFTSPDHCIWQTIDPPPNKNDMDKYGLVYYGGMVEDTHVGMVMFEADRVMKCLSGGYENRTGKPINIQGSYKSEWNYIPEITFDDQYSEEEWHRYWFTTKDTIVQYDPDLKVVQIIGNPLSVKTERMEMVNGKLESTFDPDYDSCSYKWTKHFENNLLCYARYYPVLYELDELSRWTSLLTALYETGFIFDEILLNNFPYVSTPIKTPIIQVIKERTTENTTQTHIETTSRQISLTGGVGLEQVTLQKADLSELKEQWITQYK
;
A
#
# COMPACT_ATOMS: atom_id res chain seq x y z
N THR A 1 -12.76 -0.24 17.53
CA THR A 1 -11.59 0.55 17.12
C THR A 1 -10.71 0.79 18.32
N ARG A 2 -9.40 0.54 18.21
CA ARG A 2 -8.44 0.82 19.29
C ARG A 2 -8.20 2.33 19.50
N TYR A 3 -8.41 3.13 18.46
CA TYR A 3 -8.20 4.58 18.43
C TYR A 3 -9.44 5.28 17.85
N PRO A 4 -10.44 5.65 18.66
CA PRO A 4 -11.65 6.32 18.16
C PRO A 4 -11.36 7.66 17.46
N GLU A 5 -10.27 8.34 17.83
CA GLU A 5 -9.79 9.57 17.22
C GLU A 5 -9.45 9.42 15.73
N ASP A 6 -9.06 8.22 15.28
CA ASP A 6 -8.71 7.99 13.88
C ASP A 6 -9.91 8.22 12.95
N ILE A 7 -11.12 7.84 13.37
CA ILE A 7 -12.34 8.09 12.59
C ILE A 7 -12.54 9.60 12.35
N ALA A 8 -12.26 10.41 13.36
CA ALA A 8 -12.36 11.85 13.26
C ALA A 8 -11.26 12.45 12.35
N ILE A 9 -10.05 11.88 12.35
CA ILE A 9 -9.00 12.21 11.37
C ILE A 9 -9.45 11.87 9.95
N LEU A 10 -10.04 10.69 9.73
CA LEU A 10 -10.55 10.28 8.43
C LEU A 10 -11.66 11.21 7.92
N ILE A 11 -12.62 11.56 8.79
CA ILE A 11 -13.67 12.53 8.43
C ILE A 11 -13.05 13.87 8.04
N ARG A 12 -12.10 14.39 8.83
CA ARG A 12 -11.38 15.63 8.50
C ARG A 12 -10.70 15.52 7.13
N GLY A 13 -9.97 14.44 6.88
CA GLY A 13 -9.25 14.22 5.63
C GLY A 13 -10.17 14.15 4.41
N ILE A 14 -11.28 13.42 4.50
CA ILE A 14 -12.19 13.21 3.36
C ILE A 14 -13.10 14.43 3.13
N PHE A 15 -13.67 15.00 4.18
CA PHE A 15 -14.73 16.00 4.04
C PHE A 15 -14.24 17.45 4.07
N THR A 16 -13.09 17.72 4.69
CA THR A 16 -12.65 19.10 4.97
C THR A 16 -11.29 19.47 4.40
N SER A 17 -10.42 18.49 4.14
CA SER A 17 -9.10 18.77 3.58
C SER A 17 -9.19 19.24 2.12
N PRO A 18 -8.21 20.01 1.62
CA PRO A 18 -8.15 20.40 0.20
C PRO A 18 -8.10 19.20 -0.76
N ASP A 19 -7.59 18.06 -0.29
CA ASP A 19 -7.42 16.86 -1.10
C ASP A 19 -8.71 16.04 -1.20
N HIS A 20 -9.65 16.24 -0.28
CA HIS A 20 -10.88 15.45 -0.14
C HIS A 20 -10.67 13.93 -0.11
N CYS A 21 -9.48 13.51 0.31
CA CYS A 21 -9.07 12.14 0.48
C CYS A 21 -7.83 12.08 1.39
N ILE A 22 -7.45 10.89 1.83
CA ILE A 22 -6.20 10.69 2.58
C ILE A 22 -5.20 9.89 1.75
N TRP A 23 -3.95 10.34 1.78
CA TRP A 23 -2.88 9.66 1.06
C TRP A 23 -1.51 9.89 1.72
N GLN A 24 -0.58 9.01 1.40
CA GLN A 24 0.81 9.02 1.80
C GLN A 24 1.66 8.42 0.65
N THR A 25 2.85 8.94 0.39
CA THR A 25 3.78 8.32 -0.58
C THR A 25 5.21 8.35 -0.07
N ILE A 26 6.02 7.40 -0.52
CA ILE A 26 7.48 7.37 -0.32
C ILE A 26 8.11 7.44 -1.71
N ASP A 27 8.67 8.61 -1.99
CA ASP A 27 9.23 8.94 -3.29
C ASP A 27 10.76 8.97 -3.23
N PRO A 28 11.46 8.69 -4.34
CA PRO A 28 12.90 8.88 -4.41
C PRO A 28 13.27 10.37 -4.19
N PRO A 29 14.44 10.65 -3.60
CA PRO A 29 14.91 12.01 -3.41
C PRO A 29 15.29 12.63 -4.77
N PRO A 30 15.21 13.97 -4.91
CA PRO A 30 15.55 14.64 -6.17
C PRO A 30 17.05 14.55 -6.51
N ASN A 31 17.91 14.33 -5.51
CA ASN A 31 19.34 14.14 -5.71
C ASN A 31 19.63 12.65 -5.96
N LYS A 32 20.15 12.33 -7.16
CA LYS A 32 20.53 10.96 -7.54
C LYS A 32 21.51 10.31 -6.56
N ASN A 33 22.40 11.10 -5.95
CA ASN A 33 23.39 10.60 -4.98
C ASN A 33 22.80 10.20 -3.63
N ASP A 34 21.50 10.41 -3.42
CA ASP A 34 20.79 10.04 -2.20
C ASP A 34 19.73 8.96 -2.43
N MET A 35 19.54 8.50 -3.68
CA MET A 35 18.51 7.52 -4.06
C MET A 35 18.69 6.15 -3.40
N ASP A 36 19.90 5.82 -2.98
CA ASP A 36 20.26 4.62 -2.23
C ASP A 36 20.16 4.80 -0.71
N LYS A 37 20.01 6.04 -0.23
CA LYS A 37 20.08 6.38 1.20
C LYS A 37 18.71 6.47 1.84
N TYR A 38 17.81 7.24 1.25
CA TYR A 38 16.51 7.51 1.85
C TYR A 38 15.44 7.87 0.83
N GLY A 39 14.20 7.57 1.16
CA GLY A 39 13.00 8.06 0.47
C GLY A 39 12.41 9.25 1.22
N LEU A 40 11.79 10.16 0.48
CA LEU A 40 11.02 11.27 1.03
C LEU A 40 9.58 10.83 1.24
N VAL A 41 9.04 11.14 2.41
CA VAL A 41 7.68 10.77 2.77
C VAL A 41 6.80 12.02 2.68
N TYR A 42 5.70 11.90 1.96
CA TYR A 42 4.69 12.96 1.84
C TYR A 42 3.34 12.44 2.28
N TYR A 43 2.53 13.34 2.83
CA TYR A 43 1.19 13.06 3.32
C TYR A 43 0.21 14.08 2.74
N GLY A 44 -1.03 13.66 2.55
CA GLY A 44 -2.13 14.57 2.29
C GLY A 44 -3.43 14.06 2.89
N GLY A 45 -4.46 14.90 2.82
CA GLY A 45 -5.67 14.70 3.61
C GLY A 45 -5.53 15.07 5.08
N MET A 46 -4.56 15.95 5.42
CA MET A 46 -4.28 16.36 6.80
C MET A 46 -4.02 15.18 7.75
N VAL A 47 -3.36 14.12 7.27
CA VAL A 47 -2.98 12.96 8.10
C VAL A 47 -1.54 13.04 8.64
N GLU A 48 -0.75 14.02 8.19
CA GLU A 48 0.56 14.31 8.77
C GLU A 48 0.42 14.60 10.27
N ASP A 49 1.37 14.11 11.05
CA ASP A 49 1.42 14.25 12.51
C ASP A 49 0.23 13.63 13.27
N THR A 50 -0.38 12.59 12.69
CA THR A 50 -1.47 11.81 13.29
C THR A 50 -1.14 10.32 13.36
N HIS A 51 -1.88 9.59 14.19
CA HIS A 51 -1.80 8.13 14.24
C HIS A 51 -2.12 7.50 12.87
N VAL A 52 -3.17 7.98 12.17
CA VAL A 52 -3.51 7.55 10.80
C VAL A 52 -2.32 7.70 9.85
N GLY A 53 -1.65 8.86 9.84
CA GLY A 53 -0.47 9.07 9.00
C GLY A 53 0.69 8.13 9.35
N MET A 54 0.91 7.86 10.64
CA MET A 54 1.91 6.89 11.09
C MET A 54 1.58 5.47 10.61
N VAL A 55 0.31 5.04 10.74
CA VAL A 55 -0.15 3.72 10.27
C VAL A 55 0.04 3.58 8.76
N MET A 56 -0.34 4.59 7.98
CA MET A 56 -0.16 4.59 6.52
C MET A 56 1.32 4.44 6.14
N PHE A 57 2.20 5.26 6.73
CA PHE A 57 3.65 5.19 6.49
C PHE A 57 4.25 3.83 6.86
N GLU A 58 3.97 3.35 8.07
CA GLU A 58 4.59 2.13 8.57
C GLU A 58 4.06 0.89 7.83
N ALA A 59 2.79 0.89 7.41
CA ALA A 59 2.24 -0.17 6.57
C ALA A 59 2.87 -0.19 5.15
N ASP A 60 3.04 0.96 4.50
CA ASP A 60 3.72 1.05 3.20
C ASP A 60 5.19 0.61 3.29
N ARG A 61 5.90 1.06 4.34
CA ARG A 61 7.27 0.60 4.63
C ARG A 61 7.32 -0.91 4.79
N VAL A 62 6.43 -1.49 5.61
CA VAL A 62 6.37 -2.94 5.87
C VAL A 62 6.05 -3.71 4.58
N MET A 63 5.09 -3.26 3.78
CA MET A 63 4.75 -3.86 2.49
C MET A 63 5.99 -3.97 1.60
N LYS A 64 6.75 -2.88 1.45
CA LYS A 64 8.00 -2.86 0.67
C LYS A 64 9.11 -3.72 1.25
N CYS A 65 9.23 -3.76 2.58
CA CYS A 65 10.16 -4.67 3.25
C CYS A 65 9.80 -6.14 2.94
N LEU A 66 8.51 -6.48 2.95
CA LEU A 66 8.04 -7.83 2.67
C LEU A 66 8.20 -8.24 1.20
N SER A 67 8.03 -7.33 0.24
CA SER A 67 8.33 -7.63 -1.18
C SER A 67 9.82 -7.82 -1.41
N GLY A 68 10.65 -6.90 -0.89
CA GLY A 68 12.10 -7.01 -1.00
C GLY A 68 12.70 -8.17 -0.19
N GLY A 69 12.02 -8.57 0.88
CA GLY A 69 12.42 -9.64 1.78
C GLY A 69 13.51 -9.28 2.79
N TYR A 70 13.77 -7.99 2.97
CA TYR A 70 14.74 -7.45 3.92
C TYR A 70 14.11 -6.29 4.70
N GLU A 71 14.52 -6.14 5.95
CA GLU A 71 14.09 -5.03 6.80
C GLU A 71 14.94 -3.79 6.51
N ASN A 72 14.31 -2.63 6.22
CA ASN A 72 15.01 -1.45 5.71
C ASN A 72 15.84 -0.68 6.75
N ARG A 73 15.58 -0.84 8.04
CA ARG A 73 16.32 -0.15 9.12
C ARG A 73 17.57 -0.93 9.54
N THR A 74 17.53 -2.24 9.42
CA THR A 74 18.55 -3.19 9.92
C THR A 74 19.30 -3.90 8.80
N GLY A 75 18.77 -3.92 7.59
CA GLY A 75 19.30 -4.67 6.45
C GLY A 75 19.18 -6.19 6.59
N LYS A 76 18.52 -6.70 7.63
CA LYS A 76 18.43 -8.14 7.88
C LYS A 76 17.36 -8.81 7.00
N PRO A 77 17.60 -10.04 6.53
CA PRO A 77 16.56 -10.82 5.86
C PRO A 77 15.35 -11.00 6.77
N ILE A 78 14.16 -10.88 6.19
CA ILE A 78 12.91 -11.16 6.89
C ILE A 78 12.71 -12.68 6.95
N ASN A 79 12.51 -13.19 8.16
CA ASN A 79 12.26 -14.60 8.43
C ASN A 79 10.90 -14.76 9.11
N ILE A 80 9.85 -14.92 8.31
CA ILE A 80 8.48 -15.18 8.77
C ILE A 80 8.17 -16.65 8.50
N GLN A 81 7.67 -17.36 9.51
CA GLN A 81 7.27 -18.75 9.35
C GLN A 81 5.97 -18.89 8.54
N GLY A 82 5.83 -19.99 7.82
CA GLY A 82 4.60 -20.37 7.12
C GLY A 82 4.61 -19.98 5.64
N SER A 83 3.53 -19.34 5.17
CA SER A 83 3.28 -19.06 3.75
C SER A 83 4.03 -17.84 3.21
N TYR A 84 4.94 -17.25 3.97
CA TYR A 84 5.63 -16.02 3.58
C TYR A 84 6.36 -16.18 2.23
N LYS A 85 6.10 -15.23 1.34
CA LYS A 85 6.80 -15.07 0.07
C LYS A 85 7.14 -13.61 -0.17
N SER A 86 8.40 -13.39 -0.50
CA SER A 86 8.89 -12.14 -1.10
C SER A 86 8.64 -12.16 -2.62
N GLU A 87 8.85 -11.03 -3.28
CA GLU A 87 8.77 -10.94 -4.74
C GLU A 87 9.78 -11.88 -5.41
N TRP A 88 10.95 -12.07 -4.81
CA TRP A 88 12.00 -12.97 -5.28
C TRP A 88 11.55 -14.43 -5.43
N ASN A 89 10.48 -14.84 -4.75
CA ASN A 89 9.91 -16.18 -4.88
C ASN A 89 9.12 -16.36 -6.18
N TYR A 90 8.83 -15.28 -6.90
CA TYR A 90 8.05 -15.25 -8.14
C TYR A 90 8.86 -14.79 -9.35
N ILE A 91 10.11 -14.39 -9.16
CA ILE A 91 11.02 -14.10 -10.26
C ILE A 91 11.34 -15.41 -10.99
N PRO A 92 11.08 -15.51 -12.30
CA PRO A 92 11.44 -16.70 -13.07
C PRO A 92 12.95 -16.94 -12.99
N GLU A 93 13.39 -18.19 -13.21
CA GLU A 93 14.82 -18.45 -13.34
C GLU A 93 15.37 -17.55 -14.44
N ILE A 94 16.38 -16.75 -14.10
CA ILE A 94 17.07 -15.87 -15.06
C ILE A 94 17.59 -16.74 -16.20
N THR A 95 16.90 -16.73 -17.35
CA THR A 95 17.36 -17.33 -18.59
C THR A 95 18.27 -16.33 -19.27
N PHE A 96 19.55 -16.67 -19.39
CA PHE A 96 20.56 -15.86 -20.06
C PHE A 96 20.33 -15.92 -21.57
N ASP A 97 19.52 -15.00 -22.07
CA ASP A 97 19.69 -14.48 -23.43
C ASP A 97 20.35 -13.10 -23.30
N ASP A 98 21.49 -12.95 -23.96
CA ASP A 98 22.63 -12.08 -23.60
C ASP A 98 22.43 -10.55 -23.68
N GLN A 99 21.31 -9.96 -23.25
CA GLN A 99 21.11 -8.50 -23.40
C GLN A 99 20.51 -7.71 -22.23
N TYR A 100 20.12 -8.32 -21.11
CA TYR A 100 19.31 -7.60 -20.12
C TYR A 100 19.96 -7.51 -18.73
N SER A 101 20.74 -6.44 -18.52
CA SER A 101 20.91 -5.84 -17.19
C SER A 101 19.97 -4.65 -17.06
N GLU A 102 18.68 -4.91 -16.86
CA GLU A 102 17.73 -3.83 -16.62
C GLU A 102 17.53 -3.65 -15.11
N GLU A 103 17.92 -2.46 -14.64
CA GLU A 103 17.45 -1.93 -13.37
C GLU A 103 15.94 -1.78 -13.47
N GLU A 104 15.22 -2.51 -12.63
CA GLU A 104 13.77 -2.54 -12.65
C GLU A 104 13.22 -1.90 -11.37
N TRP A 105 12.29 -0.95 -11.56
CA TRP A 105 11.66 -0.26 -10.46
C TRP A 105 10.22 -0.74 -10.33
N HIS A 106 9.83 -1.20 -9.14
CA HIS A 106 8.44 -1.54 -8.87
C HIS A 106 7.84 -0.55 -7.89
N ARG A 107 6.68 -0.01 -8.25
CA ARG A 107 5.88 0.85 -7.40
C ARG A 107 4.72 0.05 -6.84
N TYR A 108 4.59 -0.01 -5.51
CA TYR A 108 3.42 -0.60 -4.85
C TYR A 108 2.60 0.46 -4.14
N TRP A 109 1.28 0.34 -4.12
CA TRP A 109 0.49 1.17 -3.22
C TRP A 109 -0.79 0.52 -2.76
N PHE A 110 -1.16 0.84 -1.53
CA PHE A 110 -2.45 0.48 -0.96
C PHE A 110 -3.57 1.36 -1.51
N THR A 111 -4.74 0.77 -1.76
CA THR A 111 -5.92 1.51 -2.17
C THR A 111 -7.24 0.85 -1.78
N THR A 112 -8.28 1.68 -1.65
CA THR A 112 -9.68 1.25 -1.45
C THR A 112 -10.47 1.18 -2.75
N LYS A 113 -9.89 1.55 -3.91
CA LYS A 113 -10.60 1.68 -5.19
C LYS A 113 -11.41 0.46 -5.62
N ASP A 114 -10.91 -0.74 -5.31
CA ASP A 114 -11.57 -1.99 -5.67
C ASP A 114 -12.67 -2.40 -4.67
N THR A 115 -12.88 -1.63 -3.60
CA THR A 115 -13.91 -1.88 -2.59
C THR A 115 -15.26 -1.48 -3.14
N ILE A 116 -16.25 -2.37 -2.99
CA ILE A 116 -17.64 -2.08 -3.33
C ILE A 116 -18.39 -1.73 -2.04
N VAL A 117 -19.00 -0.55 -2.01
CA VAL A 117 -19.90 -0.14 -0.93
C VAL A 117 -21.33 -0.11 -1.46
N GLN A 118 -22.15 -1.02 -0.93
CA GLN A 118 -23.57 -1.08 -1.20
C GLN A 118 -24.35 -0.26 -0.17
N TYR A 119 -25.35 0.50 -0.63
CA TYR A 119 -26.20 1.28 0.27
C TYR A 119 -27.67 1.21 -0.14
N ASP A 120 -28.52 1.27 0.88
CA ASP A 120 -29.97 1.45 0.75
C ASP A 120 -30.37 2.74 1.49
N PRO A 121 -30.74 3.82 0.76
CA PRO A 121 -31.09 5.09 1.37
C PRO A 121 -32.42 5.05 2.13
N ASP A 122 -33.36 4.21 1.72
CA ASP A 122 -34.69 4.12 2.32
C ASP A 122 -34.63 3.37 3.65
N LEU A 123 -33.80 2.33 3.69
CA LEU A 123 -33.61 1.52 4.88
C LEU A 123 -32.54 2.06 5.84
N LYS A 124 -31.68 2.97 5.36
CA LYS A 124 -30.49 3.50 6.06
C LYS A 124 -29.49 2.40 6.42
N VAL A 125 -29.17 1.55 5.45
CA VAL A 125 -28.25 0.42 5.62
C VAL A 125 -27.10 0.57 4.64
N VAL A 126 -25.89 0.19 5.09
CA VAL A 126 -24.67 0.18 4.27
C VAL A 126 -23.96 -1.16 4.48
N GLN A 127 -23.42 -1.72 3.41
CA GLN A 127 -22.64 -2.94 3.39
C GLN A 127 -21.35 -2.74 2.59
N ILE A 128 -20.22 -3.20 3.12
CA ILE A 128 -18.95 -3.27 2.39
C ILE A 128 -18.81 -4.70 1.85
N ILE A 129 -18.60 -4.85 0.55
CA ILE A 129 -18.40 -6.12 -0.13
C ILE A 129 -16.95 -6.26 -0.57
N GLY A 130 -16.37 -7.43 -0.29
CA GLY A 130 -15.00 -7.77 -0.67
C GLY A 130 -13.98 -7.29 0.36
N ASN A 131 -12.73 -7.19 -0.09
CA ASN A 131 -11.63 -6.69 0.73
C ASN A 131 -11.63 -5.16 0.70
N PRO A 132 -11.63 -4.49 1.87
CA PRO A 132 -11.65 -3.02 1.96
C PRO A 132 -10.31 -2.38 1.60
N LEU A 133 -9.29 -3.21 1.32
CA LEU A 133 -7.94 -2.81 1.02
C LEU A 133 -7.39 -3.70 -0.09
N SER A 134 -6.83 -3.06 -1.10
CA SER A 134 -6.12 -3.70 -2.22
C SER A 134 -4.73 -3.10 -2.35
N VAL A 135 -3.85 -3.83 -3.00
CA VAL A 135 -2.50 -3.41 -3.35
C VAL A 135 -2.38 -3.40 -4.86
N LYS A 136 -2.04 -2.23 -5.40
CA LYS A 136 -1.70 -2.06 -6.79
C LYS A 136 -0.18 -2.12 -6.95
N THR A 137 0.24 -2.50 -8.15
CA THR A 137 1.63 -2.51 -8.55
C THR A 137 1.78 -1.89 -9.93
N GLU A 138 2.92 -1.27 -10.17
CA GLU A 138 3.29 -0.69 -11.45
C GLU A 138 4.79 -0.92 -11.67
N ARG A 139 5.15 -1.34 -12.89
CA ARG A 139 6.54 -1.40 -13.31
C ARG A 139 6.94 -0.03 -13.84
N MET A 140 8.13 0.40 -13.44
CA MET A 140 8.66 1.73 -13.70
C MET A 140 10.06 1.60 -14.28
N GLU A 141 10.42 2.56 -15.12
CA GLU A 141 11.75 2.68 -15.71
C GLU A 141 12.32 4.08 -15.44
N MET A 142 13.66 4.16 -15.34
CA MET A 142 14.35 5.43 -15.18
C MET A 142 14.56 6.08 -16.55
N VAL A 143 13.65 6.97 -16.95
CA VAL A 143 13.74 7.72 -18.20
C VAL A 143 14.18 9.15 -17.89
N ASN A 144 15.34 9.56 -18.40
CA ASN A 144 15.88 10.92 -18.21
C ASN A 144 15.99 11.37 -16.73
N GLY A 145 16.25 10.45 -15.81
CA GLY A 145 16.35 10.75 -14.38
C GLY A 145 15.01 10.93 -13.66
N LYS A 146 13.90 10.51 -14.28
CA LYS A 146 12.59 10.40 -13.68
C LYS A 146 12.10 8.95 -13.79
N LEU A 147 11.34 8.52 -12.79
CA LEU A 147 10.62 7.26 -12.89
C LEU A 147 9.39 7.48 -13.78
N GLU A 148 9.34 6.77 -14.90
CA GLU A 148 8.21 6.75 -15.82
C GLU A 148 7.56 5.36 -15.80
N SER A 149 6.23 5.32 -15.89
CA SER A 149 5.46 4.09 -15.92
C SER A 149 5.62 3.38 -17.25
N THR A 150 5.78 2.06 -17.22
CA THR A 150 5.79 1.24 -18.44
C THR A 150 4.39 0.89 -18.93
N PHE A 151 3.33 1.34 -18.23
CA PHE A 151 1.90 1.31 -18.53
C PHE A 151 1.24 -0.03 -18.93
N ASP A 152 1.99 -1.12 -19.06
CA ASP A 152 1.44 -2.44 -19.39
C ASP A 152 1.22 -3.27 -18.11
N PRO A 153 -0.02 -3.54 -17.69
CA PRO A 153 -0.29 -4.42 -16.56
C PRO A 153 0.10 -5.86 -16.92
N ASP A 154 1.33 -6.22 -16.61
CA ASP A 154 1.82 -7.58 -16.71
C ASP A 154 1.28 -8.42 -15.54
N TYR A 155 0.13 -9.05 -15.77
CA TYR A 155 -0.52 -9.96 -14.82
C TYR A 155 0.25 -11.25 -14.55
N ASP A 156 1.33 -11.52 -15.30
CA ASP A 156 2.23 -12.65 -15.06
C ASP A 156 3.57 -12.22 -14.43
N SER A 157 3.77 -10.92 -14.21
CA SER A 157 4.97 -10.39 -13.55
C SER A 157 5.14 -10.89 -12.12
N CYS A 158 6.39 -10.91 -11.67
CA CYS A 158 6.71 -11.24 -10.28
C CYS A 158 6.07 -10.27 -9.27
N SER A 159 6.03 -8.97 -9.62
CA SER A 159 5.43 -7.92 -8.80
C SER A 159 3.93 -8.13 -8.64
N TYR A 160 3.22 -8.44 -9.72
CA TYR A 160 1.78 -8.75 -9.67
C TYR A 160 1.47 -10.04 -8.90
N LYS A 161 2.22 -11.12 -9.16
CA LYS A 161 2.06 -12.39 -8.43
C LYS A 161 2.29 -12.19 -6.93
N TRP A 162 3.27 -11.37 -6.56
CA TRP A 162 3.54 -11.04 -5.18
C TRP A 162 2.43 -10.20 -4.54
N THR A 163 1.92 -9.14 -5.20
CA THR A 163 0.82 -8.35 -4.63
C THR A 163 -0.42 -9.20 -4.39
N LYS A 164 -0.79 -10.08 -5.31
CA LYS A 164 -1.91 -11.01 -5.11
C LYS A 164 -1.67 -11.99 -3.98
N HIS A 165 -0.44 -12.45 -3.80
CA HIS A 165 -0.10 -13.26 -2.63
C HIS A 165 -0.20 -12.46 -1.33
N PHE A 166 0.32 -11.23 -1.31
CA PHE A 166 0.30 -10.34 -0.16
C PHE A 166 -1.12 -9.99 0.28
N GLU A 167 -1.98 -9.56 -0.65
CA GLU A 167 -3.40 -9.28 -0.39
C GLU A 167 -4.12 -10.47 0.25
N ASN A 168 -3.97 -11.66 -0.34
CA ASN A 168 -4.61 -12.89 0.15
C ASN A 168 -4.08 -13.36 1.52
N ASN A 169 -2.93 -12.84 1.95
CA ASN A 169 -2.28 -13.21 3.21
C ASN A 169 -2.10 -12.01 4.16
N LEU A 170 -2.73 -10.87 3.91
CA LEU A 170 -2.55 -9.62 4.67
C LEU A 170 -2.71 -9.85 6.18
N LEU A 171 -3.81 -10.50 6.59
CA LEU A 171 -4.10 -10.77 8.01
C LEU A 171 -3.16 -11.82 8.62
N CYS A 172 -2.53 -12.67 7.81
CA CYS A 172 -1.47 -13.55 8.28
C CYS A 172 -0.20 -12.75 8.59
N TYR A 173 0.17 -11.82 7.72
CA TYR A 173 1.29 -10.90 7.95
C TYR A 173 1.05 -9.96 9.13
N ALA A 174 -0.20 -9.57 9.35
CA ALA A 174 -0.58 -8.71 10.47
C ALA A 174 -0.32 -9.31 11.87
N ARG A 175 -0.16 -10.64 11.96
CA ARG A 175 0.29 -11.32 13.20
C ARG A 175 1.72 -10.96 13.60
N TYR A 176 2.54 -10.59 12.61
CA TYR A 176 3.93 -10.19 12.79
C TYR A 176 4.11 -8.67 12.71
N TYR A 177 3.28 -8.01 11.91
CA TYR A 177 3.28 -6.55 11.72
C TYR A 177 1.89 -5.99 12.03
N PRO A 178 1.57 -5.69 13.30
CA PRO A 178 0.24 -5.25 13.72
C PRO A 178 -0.31 -4.04 12.94
N VAL A 179 0.56 -3.16 12.45
CA VAL A 179 0.21 -2.02 11.60
C VAL A 179 -0.62 -2.41 10.38
N LEU A 180 -0.44 -3.62 9.82
CA LEU A 180 -1.21 -4.09 8.67
C LEU A 180 -2.66 -4.39 9.05
N TYR A 181 -2.92 -4.81 10.29
CA TYR A 181 -4.28 -4.94 10.81
C TYR A 181 -4.91 -3.57 11.03
N GLU A 182 -4.15 -2.62 11.57
CA GLU A 182 -4.62 -1.25 11.78
C GLU A 182 -4.96 -0.58 10.44
N LEU A 183 -4.15 -0.79 9.40
CA LEU A 183 -4.47 -0.31 8.05
C LEU A 183 -5.74 -0.98 7.48
N ASP A 184 -5.97 -2.28 7.72
CA ASP A 184 -7.23 -2.94 7.33
C ASP A 184 -8.45 -2.37 8.07
N GLU A 185 -8.33 -2.04 9.36
CA GLU A 185 -9.40 -1.37 10.09
C GLU A 185 -9.67 0.04 9.54
N LEU A 186 -8.62 0.82 9.30
CA LEU A 186 -8.73 2.17 8.75
C LEU A 186 -9.32 2.17 7.33
N SER A 187 -8.98 1.19 6.50
CA SER A 187 -9.49 1.10 5.13
C SER A 187 -11.00 0.84 5.09
N ARG A 188 -11.56 0.10 6.05
CA ARG A 188 -13.01 -0.09 6.20
C ARG A 188 -13.73 1.22 6.53
N TRP A 189 -13.20 1.95 7.50
CA TRP A 189 -13.75 3.26 7.87
C TRP A 189 -13.62 4.25 6.73
N THR A 190 -12.46 4.29 6.09
CA THR A 190 -12.22 5.17 4.95
C THR A 190 -13.17 4.84 3.80
N SER A 191 -13.32 3.56 3.45
CA SER A 191 -14.26 3.12 2.41
C SER A 191 -15.70 3.56 2.70
N LEU A 192 -16.16 3.39 3.95
CA LEU A 192 -17.48 3.82 4.38
C LEU A 192 -17.64 5.35 4.30
N LEU A 193 -16.65 6.10 4.77
CA LEU A 193 -16.68 7.56 4.82
C LEU A 193 -16.60 8.18 3.43
N THR A 194 -15.74 7.65 2.55
CA THR A 194 -15.67 8.03 1.14
C THR A 194 -16.98 7.73 0.43
N ALA A 195 -17.58 6.55 0.67
CA ALA A 195 -18.90 6.24 0.15
C ALA A 195 -19.96 7.26 0.59
N LEU A 196 -19.99 7.62 1.88
CA LEU A 196 -20.91 8.65 2.39
C LEU A 196 -20.66 10.00 1.75
N TYR A 197 -19.39 10.43 1.64
CA TYR A 197 -19.00 11.67 0.98
C TYR A 197 -19.51 11.73 -0.47
N GLU A 198 -19.33 10.65 -1.23
CA GLU A 198 -19.75 10.54 -2.63
C GLU A 198 -21.28 10.56 -2.81
N THR A 199 -22.07 10.25 -1.78
CA THR A 199 -23.54 10.44 -1.80
C THR A 199 -23.96 11.92 -1.67
N GLY A 200 -23.02 12.83 -1.43
CA GLY A 200 -23.30 14.23 -1.13
C GLY A 200 -23.65 14.48 0.33
N PHE A 201 -23.40 13.52 1.22
CA PHE A 201 -23.48 13.76 2.67
C PHE A 201 -22.41 14.77 3.08
N ILE A 202 -22.79 15.74 3.91
CA ILE A 202 -21.86 16.76 4.40
C ILE A 202 -21.90 16.73 5.92
N PHE A 203 -20.73 16.74 6.54
CA PHE A 203 -20.59 17.00 7.96
C PHE A 203 -20.55 18.52 8.18
N ASP A 204 -21.71 19.10 8.48
CA ASP A 204 -21.78 20.51 8.89
C ASP A 204 -21.57 20.62 10.42
N GLU A 205 -21.00 21.75 10.86
CA GLU A 205 -20.81 22.12 12.27
C GLU A 205 -19.96 21.18 13.16
N ILE A 206 -19.19 20.24 12.61
CA ILE A 206 -18.29 19.40 13.43
C ILE A 206 -16.89 20.04 13.54
N LEU A 207 -16.57 20.57 14.73
CA LEU A 207 -15.22 21.03 15.08
C LEU A 207 -14.29 19.84 15.32
N LEU A 208 -13.69 19.33 14.24
CA LEU A 208 -12.67 18.26 14.27
C LEU A 208 -11.27 18.83 14.48
N ASN A 209 -11.05 19.43 15.65
CA ASN A 209 -9.78 20.05 16.03
C ASN A 209 -9.21 19.40 17.30
N ASN A 210 -7.88 19.47 17.47
CA ASN A 210 -7.13 18.98 18.63
C ASN A 210 -7.15 17.46 18.81
N PHE A 211 -6.48 16.75 17.90
CA PHE A 211 -6.21 15.32 18.04
C PHE A 211 -4.85 15.08 18.72
N PRO A 212 -4.64 13.90 19.33
CA PRO A 212 -3.33 13.51 19.84
C PRO A 212 -2.27 13.63 18.74
N TYR A 213 -1.17 14.33 19.06
CA TYR A 213 -0.04 14.50 18.16
C TYR A 213 0.79 13.21 18.11
N VAL A 214 1.01 12.69 16.90
CA VAL A 214 1.90 11.55 16.65
C VAL A 214 2.82 11.93 15.50
N SER A 215 4.07 12.28 15.81
CA SER A 215 5.03 12.75 14.81
C SER A 215 5.20 11.74 13.67
N THR A 216 4.94 12.17 12.44
CA THR A 216 5.08 11.32 11.25
C THR A 216 6.46 11.49 10.59
N PRO A 217 7.10 10.41 10.11
CA PRO A 217 8.42 10.53 9.47
C PRO A 217 8.35 11.27 8.14
N ILE A 218 9.27 12.20 7.91
CA ILE A 218 9.46 12.88 6.61
C ILE A 218 10.45 12.15 5.69
N LYS A 219 11.17 11.16 6.24
CA LYS A 219 12.18 10.34 5.54
C LYS A 219 12.20 8.92 6.08
N THR A 220 12.58 7.99 5.23
CA THR A 220 12.85 6.59 5.62
C THR A 220 14.06 6.06 4.87
N PRO A 221 14.86 5.15 5.43
CA PRO A 221 15.85 4.40 4.65
C PRO A 221 15.19 3.71 3.45
N ILE A 222 15.87 3.71 2.30
CA ILE A 222 15.44 2.92 1.13
C ILE A 222 16.01 1.50 1.26
N ILE A 223 15.27 0.52 0.75
CA ILE A 223 15.75 -0.85 0.58
C ILE A 223 16.31 -0.95 -0.83
N GLN A 224 17.63 -1.10 -0.93
CA GLN A 224 18.24 -1.66 -2.13
C GLN A 224 18.53 -3.12 -1.85
N VAL A 225 17.71 -4.00 -2.44
CA VAL A 225 18.01 -5.44 -2.42
C VAL A 225 18.78 -5.75 -3.67
N ILE A 226 20.11 -5.83 -3.53
CA ILE A 226 20.97 -6.35 -4.57
C ILE A 226 20.97 -7.87 -4.41
N LYS A 227 20.16 -8.57 -5.22
CA LYS A 227 20.32 -10.01 -5.37
C LYS A 227 21.23 -10.26 -6.57
N GLU A 228 22.53 -10.27 -6.31
CA GLU A 228 23.51 -10.79 -7.24
C GLU A 228 23.30 -12.30 -7.37
N ARG A 229 22.80 -12.74 -8.53
CA ARG A 229 22.93 -14.14 -8.93
C ARG A 229 24.22 -14.25 -9.74
N THR A 230 25.33 -14.50 -9.05
CA THR A 230 26.58 -14.87 -9.73
C THR A 230 26.37 -16.22 -10.39
N THR A 231 26.37 -16.24 -11.70
CA THR A 231 26.45 -17.48 -12.47
C THR A 231 27.77 -17.40 -13.19
N GLU A 232 28.76 -18.18 -12.76
CA GLU A 232 30.07 -18.23 -13.42
C GLU A 232 29.94 -19.01 -14.72
N ASN A 233 29.76 -18.30 -15.83
CA ASN A 233 30.00 -18.89 -17.15
C ASN A 233 31.51 -18.87 -17.41
N THR A 234 32.18 -19.94 -16.99
CA THR A 234 33.59 -20.15 -17.29
C THR A 234 33.75 -20.58 -18.74
N THR A 235 34.10 -19.65 -19.62
CA THR A 235 34.75 -20.02 -20.89
C THR A 235 36.26 -20.17 -20.64
N GLN A 236 37.00 -20.81 -21.55
CA GLN A 236 38.45 -21.09 -21.38
C GLN A 236 39.32 -19.84 -21.10
N THR A 237 38.78 -18.62 -21.21
CA THR A 237 39.52 -17.36 -21.06
C THR A 237 38.79 -16.24 -20.29
N HIS A 238 37.53 -16.41 -19.86
CA HIS A 238 36.77 -15.33 -19.20
C HIS A 238 35.77 -15.86 -18.16
N ILE A 239 35.62 -15.11 -17.06
CA ILE A 239 34.55 -15.26 -16.07
C ILE A 239 33.64 -14.05 -16.24
N GLU A 240 32.40 -14.28 -16.64
CA GLU A 240 31.38 -13.24 -16.73
C GLU A 240 30.50 -13.27 -15.48
N THR A 241 30.28 -12.11 -14.85
CA THR A 241 29.41 -11.96 -13.67
C THR A 241 28.27 -11.01 -14.01
N THR A 242 27.04 -11.50 -13.91
CA THR A 242 25.82 -10.70 -14.11
C THR A 242 25.19 -10.34 -12.76
N SER A 243 24.75 -9.09 -12.62
CA SER A 243 24.01 -8.62 -11.44
C SER A 243 22.65 -8.07 -11.87
N ARG A 244 21.61 -8.26 -11.04
CA ARG A 244 20.29 -7.64 -11.22
C ARG A 244 19.94 -6.89 -9.95
N GLN A 245 19.53 -5.63 -10.11
CA GLN A 245 19.13 -4.75 -9.02
C GLN A 245 17.64 -4.41 -9.17
N ILE A 246 16.88 -4.56 -8.10
CA ILE A 246 15.46 -4.18 -8.05
C ILE A 246 15.32 -3.14 -6.94
N SER A 247 14.72 -2.01 -7.31
CA SER A 247 14.44 -0.90 -6.40
C SER A 247 12.93 -0.75 -6.22
N LEU A 248 12.49 -0.62 -4.97
CA LEU A 248 11.06 -0.62 -4.61
C LEU A 248 10.62 0.74 -4.08
N THR A 249 9.58 1.32 -4.67
CA THR A 249 8.98 2.61 -4.28
C THR A 249 7.45 2.49 -4.17
N GLY A 250 6.70 3.49 -3.68
CA GLY A 250 5.26 3.27 -3.41
C GLY A 250 4.59 4.18 -2.39
N GLY A 251 3.31 3.95 -2.09
CA GLY A 251 2.53 4.74 -1.14
C GLY A 251 1.23 4.11 -0.63
N VAL A 252 0.37 4.91 -0.01
CA VAL A 252 -1.00 4.57 0.42
C VAL A 252 -1.95 5.66 -0.10
N GLY A 253 -2.99 5.31 -0.84
CA GLY A 253 -4.05 6.24 -1.23
C GLY A 253 -5.41 5.61 -0.98
N LEU A 254 -6.24 6.20 -0.11
CA LEU A 254 -7.57 5.67 0.22
C LEU A 254 -8.66 6.64 -0.21
N GLU A 255 -8.68 6.98 -1.50
CA GLU A 255 -9.44 8.11 -2.04
C GLU A 255 -10.77 7.75 -2.72
N GLN A 256 -11.02 6.48 -3.03
CA GLN A 256 -12.10 6.08 -3.93
C GLN A 256 -12.68 4.72 -3.54
N VAL A 257 -13.96 4.53 -3.81
CA VAL A 257 -14.68 3.25 -3.71
C VAL A 257 -15.68 3.14 -4.86
N THR A 258 -16.14 1.93 -5.16
CA THR A 258 -17.25 1.72 -6.07
C THR A 258 -18.57 1.76 -5.31
N LEU A 259 -19.42 2.74 -5.59
CA LEU A 259 -20.76 2.84 -5.00
C LEU A 259 -21.82 2.06 -5.78
N GLN A 260 -22.65 1.30 -5.07
CA GLN A 260 -23.77 0.58 -5.65
C GLN A 260 -25.04 0.73 -4.79
N LYS A 261 -26.13 1.25 -5.38
CA LYS A 261 -27.44 1.20 -4.74
C LYS A 261 -27.99 -0.23 -4.80
N ALA A 262 -28.42 -0.78 -3.67
CA ALA A 262 -28.96 -2.14 -3.57
C ALA A 262 -30.11 -2.22 -2.55
N ASP A 263 -31.02 -3.19 -2.71
CA ASP A 263 -32.03 -3.52 -1.69
C ASP A 263 -31.36 -4.32 -0.57
N LEU A 264 -31.32 -3.74 0.63
CA LEU A 264 -30.68 -4.34 1.81
C LEU A 264 -31.70 -4.71 2.90
N SER A 265 -32.96 -4.97 2.50
CA SER A 265 -34.08 -5.31 3.40
C SER A 265 -33.77 -6.50 4.31
N GLU A 266 -33.31 -7.61 3.72
CA GLU A 266 -33.01 -8.83 4.48
C GLU A 266 -31.88 -8.59 5.51
N LEU A 267 -30.84 -7.86 5.10
CA LEU A 267 -29.71 -7.51 5.97
C LEU A 267 -30.18 -6.69 7.19
N LYS A 268 -31.10 -5.74 6.97
CA LYS A 268 -31.69 -4.94 8.05
C LYS A 268 -32.47 -5.81 9.05
N GLU A 269 -33.31 -6.70 8.55
CA GLU A 269 -34.13 -7.57 9.38
C GLU A 269 -33.28 -8.52 10.23
N GLN A 270 -32.24 -9.10 9.63
CA GLN A 270 -31.27 -9.95 10.33
C GLN A 270 -30.58 -9.17 11.46
N TRP A 271 -30.09 -7.96 11.18
CA TRP A 271 -29.40 -7.13 12.18
C TRP A 271 -30.33 -6.73 13.34
N ILE A 272 -31.54 -6.29 13.02
CA ILE A 272 -32.55 -5.94 14.02
C ILE A 272 -32.88 -7.14 14.92
N THR A 273 -32.98 -8.34 14.34
CA THR A 273 -33.30 -9.56 15.08
C THR A 273 -32.15 -10.02 15.98
N GLN A 274 -30.90 -9.78 15.58
CA GLN A 274 -29.72 -10.20 16.35
C GLN A 274 -29.44 -9.30 17.57
N TYR A 275 -29.79 -8.01 17.48
CA TYR A 275 -29.37 -6.99 18.46
C TYR A 275 -30.52 -6.23 19.15
N LYS A 276 -31.78 -6.63 18.92
CA LYS A 276 -32.92 -6.27 19.78
C LYS A 276 -33.25 -7.38 20.77
#